data_AF-A0A4Q2Y5E6-F1
#
_entry.id   AF-A0A4Q2Y5E6-F1
#
_cell.length_a   1.000
_cell.length_b   1.000
_cell.length_c   1.000
_cell.angle_alpha   90.00
_cell.angle_beta   90.00
_cell.angle_gamma   90.00
#
_symmetry.space_group_name_H-M   'P 1'
#
loop_
_entity.id
_entity.type
_entity.pdbx_description
1 polymer ?
#
loop_
_entity_poly.entity_id
_entity_poly.type
_entity_poly.pdbx_seq_one_letter_code
_entity_poly.pdbx_strand_id
1 'polypeptide(L)'
;DVDAETGRERYAAWFEPDHFIVQAGTPFFRSRFANMDWSIFTPKGCAHWDGKNLVFSPGVARNPIDHPDELESIWRTYYRSIFNPARLKVNMMKQEMPKRYWKNLPEADLIAELIDDSTRRVNSMYQEEERPARPAPKNVYLNGLRELSAAKGCQYPPDPALPLAELEKISASCRACPLWKNATGTVFGEGPGNARIMVVGEQPGDREDVAGKPFVGPAGRKFDAALAEAGIDRSTVYVTNAVKHFKWTPKGKVRLHQKPDNPEIDACRPWVLAELNQIKPDILILLGGTAARSLFGKSMEVTKHRGLVDAPHLAGKVILTVHPSYLLRIPDPLKKEHEYANFVSGSGMRSRYDG
;
A
#
# COMPACT_ATOMS: atom_id res chain seq x y z
N ASP A 1 7.78 29.87 17.71
CA ASP A 1 7.87 31.24 17.15
C ASP A 1 8.92 31.33 16.08
N VAL A 2 8.74 32.21 15.08
CA VAL A 2 9.76 32.51 14.07
C VAL A 2 10.63 33.64 14.60
N ASP A 3 11.95 33.45 14.61
CA ASP A 3 12.85 34.51 15.04
C ASP A 3 12.94 35.63 13.98
N ALA A 4 12.74 36.87 14.43
CA ALA A 4 12.63 38.03 13.55
C ALA A 4 13.96 38.47 12.90
N GLU A 5 15.12 38.06 13.45
CA GLU A 5 16.44 38.41 12.90
C GLU A 5 16.99 37.34 11.95
N THR A 6 16.63 36.07 12.15
CA THR A 6 17.17 34.93 11.40
C THR A 6 16.16 34.26 10.46
N GLY A 7 14.87 34.54 10.61
CA GLY A 7 13.79 33.93 9.82
C GLY A 7 13.60 32.43 10.06
N ARG A 8 14.26 31.84 11.07
CA ARG A 8 14.19 30.41 11.39
C ARG A 8 13.15 30.15 12.48
N GLU A 9 12.43 29.04 12.34
CA GLU A 9 11.47 28.57 13.34
C GLU A 9 12.21 28.10 14.60
N ARG A 10 11.85 28.69 15.74
CA ARG A 10 12.32 28.33 17.08
C ARG A 10 11.30 27.48 17.81
N TYR A 11 11.81 26.38 18.34
CA TYR A 11 11.06 25.37 19.07
C TYR A 11 11.42 25.42 20.54
N ALA A 12 10.43 25.31 21.41
CA ALA A 12 10.68 25.36 22.83
C ALA A 12 9.83 24.32 23.56
N ALA A 13 10.45 23.68 24.55
CA ALA A 13 9.81 22.68 25.39
C ALA A 13 10.18 22.95 26.84
N TRP A 14 9.19 22.82 27.73
CA TRP A 14 9.42 22.87 29.18
C TRP A 14 9.27 21.47 29.77
N PHE A 15 10.20 21.09 30.64
CA PHE A 15 10.21 19.77 31.29
C PHE A 15 10.75 19.87 32.72
N GLU A 16 10.19 19.07 33.64
CA GLU A 16 10.64 19.02 35.03
C GLU A 16 11.30 17.66 35.34
N PRO A 17 12.65 17.60 35.37
CA PRO A 17 13.36 16.37 35.64
C PRO A 17 13.53 16.10 37.15
N ASP A 18 13.39 14.83 37.55
CA ASP A 18 13.68 14.38 38.92
C ASP A 18 15.15 14.64 39.31
N HIS A 19 16.07 14.56 38.34
CA HIS A 19 17.52 14.68 38.53
C HIS A 19 18.14 15.75 37.61
N PHE A 20 19.37 16.18 37.90
CA PHE A 20 20.11 17.16 37.08
C PHE A 20 20.64 16.53 35.77
N ILE A 21 19.73 16.15 34.88
CA ILE A 21 20.05 15.40 33.66
C ILE A 21 20.21 16.26 32.42
N VAL A 22 19.95 17.56 32.50
CA VAL A 22 19.88 18.44 31.31
C VAL A 22 21.22 18.41 30.57
N GLN A 23 22.33 18.69 31.24
CA GLN A 23 23.65 18.67 30.60
C GLN A 23 24.03 17.28 30.04
N ALA A 24 23.65 16.20 30.73
CA ALA A 24 23.95 14.84 30.29
C ALA A 24 23.10 14.36 29.10
N GLY A 25 21.83 14.77 29.04
CA GLY A 25 20.89 14.35 27.98
C GLY A 25 20.93 15.23 26.73
N THR A 26 21.40 16.47 26.84
CA THR A 26 21.39 17.46 25.75
C THR A 26 22.19 17.04 24.48
N PRO A 27 23.33 16.32 24.57
CA PRO A 27 24.04 15.84 23.38
C PRO A 27 23.20 14.93 22.46
N PHE A 28 22.22 14.19 23.00
CA PHE A 28 21.28 13.37 22.22
C PHE A 28 20.33 14.24 21.38
N PHE A 29 19.82 15.32 21.95
CA PHE A 29 18.92 16.24 21.25
C PHE A 29 19.67 17.02 20.16
N ARG A 30 20.92 17.41 20.42
CA ARG A 30 21.79 18.04 19.42
C ARG A 30 21.99 17.15 18.19
N SER A 31 22.30 15.87 18.37
CA SER A 31 22.55 14.97 17.24
C SER A 31 21.27 14.66 16.45
N ARG A 32 20.12 14.56 17.13
CA ARG A 32 18.85 14.17 16.52
C ARG A 32 18.10 15.33 15.84
N PHE A 33 18.34 16.56 16.29
CA PHE A 33 17.64 17.78 15.86
C PHE A 33 18.63 18.91 15.52
N ALA A 34 19.76 18.56 14.89
CA ALA A 34 20.84 19.50 14.58
C ALA A 34 20.41 20.68 13.68
N ASN A 35 19.42 20.46 12.80
CA ASN A 35 18.97 21.44 11.79
C ASN A 35 17.91 22.43 12.30
N MET A 36 17.57 22.39 13.58
CA MET A 36 16.50 23.20 14.19
C MET A 36 17.07 24.11 15.27
N ASP A 37 16.43 25.24 15.53
CA ASP A 37 16.76 26.09 16.67
C ASP A 37 15.81 25.74 17.81
N TRP A 38 16.34 25.28 18.93
CA TRP A 38 15.51 24.78 20.04
C TRP A 38 16.00 25.17 21.42
N SER A 39 15.06 25.25 22.37
CA SER A 39 15.33 25.49 23.78
C SER A 39 14.58 24.49 24.66
N ILE A 40 15.29 23.85 25.58
CA ILE A 40 14.72 22.97 26.61
C ILE A 40 14.82 23.72 27.94
N PHE A 41 13.68 24.08 28.49
CA PHE A 41 13.56 24.77 29.77
C PHE A 41 13.27 23.77 30.89
N THR A 42 14.03 23.85 31.98
CA THR A 42 13.73 23.10 33.21
C THR A 42 13.95 23.94 34.45
N PRO A 43 13.34 23.60 35.61
CA PRO A 43 13.61 24.29 36.88
C PRO A 43 15.06 24.17 37.36
N LYS A 44 15.81 23.17 36.87
CA LYS A 44 17.15 22.81 37.35
C LYS A 44 18.29 23.20 36.38
N GLY A 45 17.96 23.82 35.25
CA GLY A 45 18.91 24.25 34.22
C GLY A 45 18.30 24.15 32.82
N CYS A 46 18.63 25.06 31.92
CA CYS A 46 18.10 25.07 30.56
C CYS A 46 19.21 24.85 29.54
N ALA A 47 18.83 24.37 28.35
CA ALA A 47 19.74 24.15 27.23
C ALA A 47 19.18 24.80 25.97
N HIS A 48 20.04 25.47 25.21
CA HIS A 48 19.70 26.22 24.01
C HIS A 48 20.62 25.82 22.86
N TRP A 49 20.04 25.56 21.70
CA TRP A 49 20.75 25.21 20.48
C TRP A 49 20.29 26.11 19.33
N ASP A 50 21.25 26.79 18.70
CA ASP A 50 21.03 27.74 17.59
C ASP A 50 21.45 27.17 16.21
N GLY A 51 21.66 25.84 16.13
CA GLY A 51 22.22 25.18 14.95
C GLY A 51 23.75 25.12 14.92
N LYS A 52 24.46 25.88 15.78
CA LYS A 52 25.93 25.96 15.80
C LYS A 52 26.50 25.76 17.20
N ASN A 53 25.93 26.43 18.20
CA ASN A 53 26.38 26.47 19.58
C ASN A 53 25.33 25.88 20.51
N LEU A 54 25.82 25.16 21.51
CA LEU A 54 25.01 24.67 22.61
C LEU A 54 25.35 25.48 23.86
N VAL A 55 24.37 26.21 24.38
CA VAL A 55 24.53 27.08 25.54
C VAL A 55 23.61 26.62 26.67
N PHE A 56 24.11 26.62 27.90
CA PHE A 56 23.34 26.33 29.09
C PHE A 56 23.04 27.60 29.86
N SER A 57 21.84 27.69 30.44
CA SER A 57 21.43 28.80 31.30
C SER A 57 20.83 28.28 32.61
N PRO A 58 20.71 29.14 33.65
CA PRO A 58 20.02 28.78 34.89
C PRO A 58 18.58 28.31 34.64
N GLY A 59 18.06 27.52 35.58
CA GLY A 59 16.71 26.97 35.47
C GLY A 59 15.63 28.03 35.57
N VAL A 60 14.48 27.77 34.94
CA VAL A 60 13.27 28.60 35.03
C VAL A 60 12.14 27.81 35.68
N ALA A 61 11.50 28.42 36.68
CA ALA A 61 10.50 27.78 37.55
C ALA A 61 9.17 27.46 36.84
N ARG A 62 8.89 28.08 35.68
CA ARG A 62 7.65 27.85 34.93
C ARG A 62 7.85 28.14 33.44
N ASN A 63 7.00 27.54 32.60
CA ASN A 63 6.99 27.74 31.15
C ASN A 63 6.77 29.23 30.80
N PRO A 64 7.71 29.91 30.12
CA PRO A 64 7.53 31.29 29.68
C PRO A 64 6.65 31.42 28.41
N ILE A 65 6.23 30.30 27.82
CA ILE A 65 5.41 30.27 26.60
C ILE A 65 3.97 29.96 27.01
N ASP A 66 3.25 31.01 27.39
CA ASP A 66 1.80 30.98 27.53
C ASP A 66 1.18 31.35 26.17
N HIS A 67 0.70 30.37 25.41
CA HIS A 67 -0.30 30.60 24.37
C HIS A 67 -1.37 29.48 24.36
N PRO A 68 -2.65 29.83 24.13
CA PRO A 68 -3.82 29.12 24.68
C PRO A 68 -4.51 28.21 23.66
N ASP A 69 -4.98 27.04 24.12
CA ASP A 69 -6.12 26.20 23.68
C ASP A 69 -6.30 25.78 22.20
N GLU A 70 -5.89 26.56 21.20
CA GLU A 70 -6.26 26.35 19.80
C GLU A 70 -5.43 25.24 19.12
N LEU A 71 -4.10 25.25 19.32
CA LEU A 71 -3.19 24.18 18.87
C LEU A 71 -3.46 22.85 19.56
N GLU A 72 -3.90 22.89 20.81
CA GLU A 72 -4.23 21.70 21.60
C GLU A 72 -5.46 20.98 21.03
N SER A 73 -6.48 21.73 20.59
CA SER A 73 -7.70 21.17 19.97
C SER A 73 -7.42 20.47 18.63
N ILE A 74 -6.55 21.05 17.80
CA ILE A 74 -6.16 20.51 16.49
C ILE A 74 -5.32 19.25 16.69
N TRP A 75 -4.39 19.28 17.64
CA TRP A 75 -3.56 18.12 17.98
C TRP A 75 -4.36 16.98 18.59
N ARG A 76 -5.30 17.26 19.51
CA ARG A 76 -6.23 16.27 20.09
C ARG A 76 -7.08 15.61 19.00
N THR A 77 -7.56 16.38 18.02
CA THR A 77 -8.35 15.87 16.88
C THR A 77 -7.50 14.97 15.97
N TYR A 78 -6.28 15.40 15.64
CA TYR A 78 -5.33 14.61 14.87
C TYR A 78 -4.99 13.29 15.60
N TYR A 79 -4.68 13.36 16.90
CA TYR A 79 -4.36 12.19 17.72
C TYR A 79 -5.52 11.19 17.79
N ARG A 80 -6.77 11.64 17.99
CA ARG A 80 -7.97 10.78 17.93
C ARG A 80 -8.10 10.06 16.59
N SER A 81 -7.74 10.70 15.47
CA SER A 81 -7.89 10.14 14.12
C SER A 81 -6.86 9.04 13.78
N ILE A 82 -5.67 9.10 14.39
CA ILE A 82 -4.57 8.17 14.12
C ILE A 82 -4.40 7.08 15.21
N PHE A 83 -5.06 7.23 16.36
CA PHE A 83 -4.95 6.30 17.47
C PHE A 83 -5.57 4.92 17.14
N ASN A 84 -4.73 3.89 17.09
CA ASN A 84 -5.15 2.52 16.82
C ASN A 84 -5.16 1.70 18.13
N PRO A 85 -6.34 1.44 18.72
CA PRO A 85 -6.44 0.76 20.01
C PRO A 85 -5.86 -0.66 19.99
N ALA A 86 -5.83 -1.33 18.82
CA ALA A 86 -5.27 -2.68 18.69
C ALA A 86 -3.72 -2.72 18.74
N ARG A 87 -3.05 -1.57 18.68
CA ARG A 87 -1.57 -1.46 18.83
C ARG A 87 -1.14 -0.97 20.21
N LEU A 88 -2.10 -0.74 21.11
CA LEU A 88 -1.83 -0.17 22.43
C LEU A 88 -1.24 -1.21 23.39
N LYS A 89 0.07 -1.16 23.62
CA LYS A 89 0.74 -1.97 24.66
C LYS A 89 0.81 -1.19 25.97
N VAL A 90 -0.33 -1.13 26.67
CA VAL A 90 -0.50 -0.32 27.90
C VAL A 90 0.56 -0.62 28.97
N ASN A 91 0.98 -1.88 29.12
CA ASN A 91 2.02 -2.26 30.08
C ASN A 91 3.40 -1.71 29.71
N MET A 92 3.73 -1.68 28.43
CA MET A 92 5.00 -1.15 27.90
C MET A 92 5.03 0.38 27.98
N MET A 93 3.90 1.05 27.69
CA MET A 93 3.78 2.51 27.89
C MET A 93 3.94 2.94 29.35
N LYS A 94 3.39 2.18 30.30
CA LYS A 94 3.53 2.45 31.74
C LYS A 94 4.94 2.20 32.27
N GLN A 95 5.72 1.32 31.62
CA GLN A 95 7.13 1.07 31.94
C GLN A 95 8.03 2.19 31.43
N GLU A 96 7.86 2.60 30.17
CA GLU A 96 8.69 3.64 29.54
C GLU A 96 8.36 5.05 30.04
N MET A 97 7.11 5.29 30.45
CA MET A 97 6.66 6.61 30.93
C MET A 97 5.74 6.47 32.15
N PRO A 98 6.29 6.57 33.38
CA PRO A 98 5.52 6.46 34.61
C PRO A 98 4.34 7.45 34.66
N LYS A 99 3.19 6.99 35.17
CA LYS A 99 1.92 7.76 35.23
C LYS A 99 2.03 9.17 35.84
N ARG A 100 3.03 9.42 36.69
CA ARG A 100 3.25 10.73 37.32
C ARG A 100 3.60 11.84 36.32
N TYR A 101 4.18 11.51 35.16
CA TYR A 101 4.56 12.47 34.11
C TYR A 101 3.44 12.79 33.12
N TRP A 102 2.30 12.10 33.23
CA TRP A 102 1.20 12.22 32.28
C TRP A 102 0.45 13.57 32.41
N LYS A 103 0.60 14.26 33.54
CA LYS A 103 0.01 15.59 33.79
C LYS A 103 0.54 16.69 32.86
N ASN A 104 1.66 16.44 32.18
CA ASN A 104 2.31 17.39 31.27
C ASN A 104 2.07 17.04 29.79
N LEU A 105 1.21 16.06 29.50
CA LEU A 105 0.84 15.62 28.16
C LEU A 105 -0.64 15.94 27.91
N PRO A 106 -0.97 16.89 27.02
CA PRO A 106 -2.36 17.24 26.73
C PRO A 106 -3.18 16.07 26.16
N GLU A 107 -2.52 15.04 25.63
CA GLU A 107 -3.12 13.82 25.09
C GLU A 107 -3.38 12.75 26.16
N ALA A 108 -2.80 12.87 27.36
CA ALA A 108 -2.94 11.86 28.41
C ALA A 108 -4.37 11.75 28.95
N ASP A 109 -5.13 12.85 28.92
CA ASP A 109 -6.55 12.87 29.26
C ASP A 109 -7.37 12.02 28.28
N LEU A 110 -6.97 11.99 26.99
CA LEU A 110 -7.60 11.17 25.96
C LEU A 110 -7.28 9.69 26.13
N ILE A 111 -6.11 9.34 26.69
CA ILE A 111 -5.66 7.95 26.84
C ILE A 111 -6.61 7.16 27.75
N ALA A 112 -7.16 7.78 28.80
CA ALA A 112 -8.11 7.13 29.69
C ALA A 112 -9.44 6.83 29.00
N GLU A 113 -10.02 7.82 28.29
CA GLU A 113 -11.23 7.69 27.48
C GLU A 113 -11.04 6.63 26.38
N LEU A 114 -9.92 6.70 25.65
CA LEU A 114 -9.60 5.79 24.55
C LEU A 114 -9.34 4.35 25.01
N ILE A 115 -8.81 4.14 26.22
CA ILE A 115 -8.66 2.81 26.82
C ILE A 115 -10.02 2.24 27.25
N ASP A 116 -10.88 3.05 27.88
CA ASP A 116 -12.22 2.62 28.30
C ASP A 116 -13.11 2.28 27.09
N ASP A 117 -13.09 3.15 26.06
CA ASP A 117 -13.77 2.91 24.78
C ASP A 117 -13.13 1.78 23.97
N SER A 118 -11.84 1.47 24.16
CA SER A 118 -11.18 0.37 23.44
C SER A 118 -11.78 -0.98 23.81
N THR A 119 -12.07 -1.23 25.08
CA THR A 119 -12.64 -2.52 25.51
C THR A 119 -14.06 -2.67 24.98
N ARG A 120 -14.84 -1.58 24.97
CA ARG A 120 -16.22 -1.57 24.47
C ARG A 120 -16.27 -1.67 22.93
N ARG A 121 -15.38 -0.97 22.20
CA ARG A 121 -15.25 -1.09 20.73
C ARG A 121 -14.71 -2.44 20.31
N VAL A 122 -13.69 -2.97 21.00
CA VAL A 122 -13.11 -4.28 20.72
C VAL A 122 -14.13 -5.38 21.02
N ASN A 123 -14.85 -5.32 22.14
CA ASN A 123 -15.94 -6.25 22.43
C ASN A 123 -17.12 -6.11 21.45
N SER A 124 -17.46 -4.90 20.99
CA SER A 124 -18.43 -4.73 19.90
C SER A 124 -17.94 -5.27 18.55
N MET A 125 -16.63 -5.26 18.30
CA MET A 125 -16.00 -5.86 17.12
C MET A 125 -15.91 -7.39 17.21
N TYR A 126 -15.82 -7.96 18.41
CA TYR A 126 -15.87 -9.40 18.66
C TYR A 126 -17.30 -9.96 18.72
N GLN A 127 -18.29 -9.13 19.13
CA GLN A 127 -19.70 -9.50 19.20
C GLN A 127 -20.50 -9.20 17.92
N GLU A 128 -19.97 -8.39 17.00
CA GLU A 128 -20.44 -8.41 15.62
C GLU A 128 -20.05 -9.77 15.02
N GLU A 129 -20.99 -10.72 15.06
CA GLU A 129 -20.93 -12.02 14.36
C GLU A 129 -20.21 -11.87 13.02
N GLU A 130 -19.37 -12.86 12.67
CA GLU A 130 -18.73 -13.00 11.36
C GLU A 130 -19.75 -12.71 10.27
N ARG A 131 -19.79 -11.44 9.83
CA ARG A 131 -20.75 -11.03 8.82
C ARG A 131 -20.40 -11.85 7.60
N PRO A 132 -21.32 -12.67 7.06
CA PRO A 132 -21.10 -13.23 5.74
C PRO A 132 -20.74 -12.04 4.85
N ALA A 133 -19.63 -12.17 4.14
CA ALA A 133 -19.18 -11.21 3.15
C ALA A 133 -20.43 -10.77 2.38
N ARG A 134 -20.92 -9.55 2.61
CA ARG A 134 -22.09 -9.07 1.86
C ARG A 134 -21.72 -9.29 0.40
N PRO A 135 -22.53 -10.01 -0.40
CA PRO A 135 -22.26 -10.10 -1.82
C PRO A 135 -22.11 -8.66 -2.32
N ALA A 136 -20.96 -8.36 -2.92
CA ALA A 136 -20.72 -7.02 -3.44
C ALA A 136 -21.78 -6.73 -4.54
N PRO A 137 -22.05 -5.45 -4.84
CA PRO A 137 -23.36 -4.92 -5.19
C PRO A 137 -23.92 -5.42 -6.53
N LYS A 138 -25.12 -4.96 -6.91
CA LYS A 138 -25.73 -5.07 -8.24
C LYS A 138 -24.82 -4.50 -9.36
N ASN A 139 -23.64 -5.07 -9.60
CA ASN A 139 -22.76 -4.70 -10.69
C ASN A 139 -23.38 -5.26 -11.98
N VAL A 140 -24.01 -4.36 -12.74
CA VAL A 140 -24.73 -4.71 -13.97
C VAL A 140 -23.81 -5.40 -14.98
N TYR A 141 -22.55 -4.98 -15.07
CA TYR A 141 -21.56 -5.57 -15.98
C TYR A 141 -21.23 -7.02 -15.58
N LEU A 142 -20.89 -7.27 -14.31
CA LEU A 142 -20.58 -8.64 -13.85
C LEU A 142 -21.81 -9.56 -13.89
N ASN A 143 -23.01 -9.03 -13.61
CA ASN A 143 -24.25 -9.78 -13.72
C ASN A 143 -24.58 -10.11 -15.18
N GLY A 144 -24.45 -9.14 -16.09
CA GLY A 144 -24.64 -9.37 -17.52
C GLY A 144 -23.68 -10.42 -18.08
N LEU A 145 -22.40 -10.37 -17.69
CA LEU A 145 -21.44 -11.40 -18.07
C LEU A 145 -21.82 -12.79 -17.54
N ARG A 146 -22.31 -12.89 -16.29
CA ARG A 146 -22.79 -14.15 -15.72
C ARG A 146 -24.02 -14.70 -16.42
N GLU A 147 -24.97 -13.85 -16.77
CA GLU A 147 -26.18 -14.25 -17.52
C GLU A 147 -25.81 -14.77 -18.91
N LEU A 148 -24.92 -14.06 -19.62
CA LEU A 148 -24.39 -14.51 -20.92
C LEU A 148 -23.65 -15.86 -20.80
N SER A 149 -22.91 -16.05 -19.71
CA SER A 149 -22.20 -17.29 -19.42
C SER A 149 -23.15 -18.42 -19.00
N ALA A 150 -24.26 -18.13 -18.33
CA ALA A 150 -25.16 -19.15 -17.78
C ALA A 150 -25.77 -20.07 -18.85
N ALA A 151 -26.00 -19.54 -20.05
CA ALA A 151 -26.54 -20.32 -21.17
C ALA A 151 -25.54 -21.35 -21.75
N LYS A 152 -24.24 -21.04 -21.72
CA LYS A 152 -23.17 -21.90 -22.31
C LYS A 152 -22.31 -22.61 -21.26
N GLY A 153 -22.33 -22.15 -20.02
CA GLY A 153 -21.42 -22.56 -18.94
C GLY A 153 -19.97 -22.10 -19.16
N CYS A 154 -19.12 -22.41 -18.19
CA CYS A 154 -17.68 -22.23 -18.31
C CYS A 154 -17.05 -23.43 -19.03
N GLN A 155 -16.53 -23.22 -20.23
CA GLN A 155 -15.65 -24.18 -20.90
C GLN A 155 -14.24 -24.03 -20.32
N TYR A 156 -13.80 -25.05 -19.57
CA TYR A 156 -12.50 -25.06 -18.92
C TYR A 156 -11.74 -26.37 -19.22
N PRO A 157 -10.46 -26.32 -19.65
CA PRO A 157 -9.73 -25.11 -20.03
C PRO A 157 -10.37 -24.40 -21.24
N PRO A 158 -10.23 -23.07 -21.37
CA PRO A 158 -10.78 -22.35 -22.51
C PRO A 158 -10.08 -22.76 -23.81
N ASP A 159 -10.81 -22.76 -24.92
CA ASP A 159 -10.20 -22.84 -26.24
C ASP A 159 -9.46 -21.53 -26.53
N PRO A 160 -8.11 -21.55 -26.64
CA PRO A 160 -7.32 -20.34 -26.85
C PRO A 160 -7.54 -19.72 -28.24
N ALA A 161 -8.24 -20.38 -29.17
CA ALA A 161 -8.61 -19.82 -30.47
C ALA A 161 -9.84 -18.90 -30.42
N LEU A 162 -10.61 -18.91 -29.32
CA LEU A 162 -11.79 -18.06 -29.18
C LEU A 162 -11.40 -16.57 -29.05
N PRO A 163 -12.19 -15.66 -29.64
CA PRO A 163 -11.98 -14.22 -29.47
C PRO A 163 -12.02 -13.79 -28.00
N LEU A 164 -11.27 -12.75 -27.64
CA LEU A 164 -11.21 -12.21 -26.26
C LEU A 164 -12.58 -11.96 -25.64
N ALA A 165 -13.51 -11.38 -26.41
CA ALA A 165 -14.86 -11.11 -25.92
C ALA A 165 -15.66 -12.38 -25.57
N GLU A 166 -15.37 -13.51 -26.22
CA GLU A 166 -16.00 -14.79 -25.88
C GLU A 166 -15.28 -15.45 -24.69
N LEU A 167 -13.95 -15.38 -24.64
CA LEU A 167 -13.16 -15.82 -23.49
C LEU A 167 -13.60 -15.13 -22.20
N GLU A 168 -13.81 -13.81 -22.25
CA GLU A 168 -14.32 -13.00 -21.15
C GLU A 168 -15.67 -13.51 -20.64
N LYS A 169 -16.65 -13.70 -21.56
CA LYS A 169 -17.98 -14.21 -21.21
C LYS A 169 -17.91 -15.60 -20.58
N ILE A 170 -17.14 -16.52 -21.13
CA ILE A 170 -17.02 -17.88 -20.59
C ILE A 170 -16.34 -17.85 -19.22
N SER A 171 -15.33 -16.98 -19.04
CA SER A 171 -14.61 -16.86 -17.77
C SER A 171 -15.50 -16.38 -16.60
N ALA A 172 -16.61 -15.70 -16.87
CA ALA A 172 -17.51 -15.15 -15.86
C ALA A 172 -18.23 -16.20 -14.99
N SER A 173 -18.31 -17.45 -15.47
CA SER A 173 -18.84 -18.59 -14.72
C SER A 173 -17.77 -19.59 -14.29
N CYS A 174 -16.48 -19.22 -14.41
CA CYS A 174 -15.36 -20.11 -14.09
C CYS A 174 -15.37 -20.56 -12.62
N ARG A 175 -15.27 -21.89 -12.43
CA ARG A 175 -15.21 -22.52 -11.10
C ARG A 175 -13.98 -23.40 -10.89
N ALA A 176 -12.93 -23.19 -11.70
CA ALA A 176 -11.73 -24.05 -11.73
C ALA A 176 -10.91 -24.06 -10.43
N CYS A 177 -11.05 -23.05 -9.55
CA CYS A 177 -10.41 -23.00 -8.24
C CYS A 177 -11.35 -22.39 -7.17
N PRO A 178 -11.14 -22.60 -5.86
CA PRO A 178 -12.07 -22.15 -4.81
C PRO A 178 -12.31 -20.63 -4.73
N LEU A 179 -11.48 -19.81 -5.37
CA LEU A 179 -11.54 -18.35 -5.30
C LEU A 179 -12.87 -17.76 -5.81
N TRP A 180 -13.56 -18.43 -6.74
CA TRP A 180 -14.85 -17.98 -7.25
C TRP A 180 -15.91 -17.85 -6.14
N LYS A 181 -15.77 -18.58 -5.02
CA LYS A 181 -16.76 -18.63 -3.93
C LYS A 181 -16.89 -17.30 -3.19
N ASN A 182 -15.77 -16.58 -3.02
CA ASN A 182 -15.69 -15.37 -2.19
C ASN A 182 -15.46 -14.09 -3.01
N ALA A 183 -15.01 -14.20 -4.26
CA ALA A 183 -14.85 -13.07 -5.16
C ALA A 183 -16.23 -12.53 -5.60
N THR A 184 -16.31 -11.23 -5.91
CA THR A 184 -17.54 -10.64 -6.48
C THR A 184 -17.80 -11.20 -7.85
N GLY A 185 -16.75 -11.39 -8.65
CA GLY A 185 -16.81 -11.97 -9.99
C GLY A 185 -15.42 -12.10 -10.60
N THR A 186 -15.38 -12.64 -11.80
CA THR A 186 -14.17 -12.71 -12.60
C THR A 186 -13.76 -11.30 -13.05
N VAL A 187 -12.50 -10.95 -12.87
CA VAL A 187 -11.89 -9.77 -13.47
C VAL A 187 -10.98 -10.24 -14.60
N PHE A 188 -11.48 -10.13 -15.82
CA PHE A 188 -10.74 -10.47 -17.03
C PHE A 188 -9.74 -9.38 -17.39
N GLY A 189 -8.96 -9.57 -18.46
CA GLY A 189 -8.09 -8.53 -18.99
C GLY A 189 -8.86 -7.43 -19.72
N GLU A 190 -8.25 -6.24 -19.82
CA GLU A 190 -8.82 -5.09 -20.51
C GLU A 190 -7.75 -4.40 -21.38
N GLY A 191 -8.11 -4.07 -22.61
CA GLY A 191 -7.30 -3.32 -23.57
C GLY A 191 -7.61 -3.71 -25.02
N PRO A 192 -6.89 -3.15 -26.00
CA PRO A 192 -7.12 -3.46 -27.41
C PRO A 192 -6.64 -4.88 -27.74
N GLY A 193 -7.39 -5.58 -28.60
CA GLY A 193 -7.06 -6.96 -29.00
C GLY A 193 -5.79 -7.09 -29.84
N ASN A 194 -5.27 -5.98 -30.36
CA ASN A 194 -4.01 -5.87 -31.10
C ASN A 194 -2.93 -5.12 -30.31
N ALA A 195 -3.02 -5.11 -28.98
CA ALA A 195 -2.04 -4.45 -28.13
C ALA A 195 -0.62 -5.00 -28.35
N ARG A 196 0.33 -4.12 -28.68
CA ARG A 196 1.75 -4.49 -28.80
C ARG A 196 2.40 -4.76 -27.44
N ILE A 197 1.82 -4.23 -26.37
CA ILE A 197 2.27 -4.39 -25.00
C ILE A 197 1.18 -5.08 -24.20
N MET A 198 1.54 -6.20 -23.57
CA MET A 198 0.70 -6.90 -22.60
C MET A 198 1.33 -6.86 -21.21
N VAL A 199 0.54 -6.60 -20.18
CA VAL A 199 0.99 -6.59 -18.78
C VAL A 199 0.20 -7.59 -17.96
N VAL A 200 0.90 -8.40 -17.17
CA VAL A 200 0.31 -9.43 -16.31
C VAL A 200 0.65 -9.13 -14.84
N GLY A 201 -0.38 -8.86 -14.04
CA GLY A 201 -0.33 -8.73 -12.59
C GLY A 201 -0.53 -10.03 -11.83
N GLU A 202 -0.68 -9.95 -10.51
CA GLU A 202 -0.89 -11.13 -9.64
C GLU A 202 -2.35 -11.60 -9.64
N GLN A 203 -3.26 -10.76 -9.14
CA GLN A 203 -4.69 -11.02 -9.03
C GLN A 203 -5.43 -9.68 -8.90
N PRO A 204 -6.77 -9.66 -9.01
CA PRO A 204 -7.55 -8.46 -8.76
C PRO A 204 -7.45 -8.07 -7.28
N GLY A 205 -7.46 -6.76 -7.00
CA GLY A 205 -7.61 -6.24 -5.66
C GLY A 205 -9.08 -5.98 -5.31
N ASP A 206 -9.29 -5.36 -4.15
CA ASP A 206 -10.62 -5.03 -3.63
C ASP A 206 -11.43 -4.15 -4.60
N ARG A 207 -10.82 -3.11 -5.18
CA ARG A 207 -11.52 -2.21 -6.11
C ARG A 207 -11.78 -2.87 -7.46
N GLU A 208 -10.80 -3.63 -7.94
CA GLU A 208 -10.90 -4.38 -9.20
C GLU A 208 -12.02 -5.41 -9.16
N ASP A 209 -12.11 -6.17 -8.07
CA ASP A 209 -13.14 -7.20 -7.86
C ASP A 209 -14.55 -6.62 -7.85
N VAL A 210 -14.76 -5.46 -7.20
CA VAL A 210 -16.07 -4.78 -7.22
C VAL A 210 -16.36 -4.19 -8.60
N ALA A 211 -15.36 -3.61 -9.26
CA ALA A 211 -15.54 -2.96 -10.56
C ALA A 211 -15.71 -3.95 -11.72
N GLY A 212 -15.14 -5.16 -11.60
CA GLY A 212 -14.99 -6.10 -12.71
C GLY A 212 -13.86 -5.73 -13.68
N LYS A 213 -12.99 -4.77 -13.32
CA LYS A 213 -11.96 -4.22 -14.22
C LYS A 213 -10.56 -4.29 -13.61
N PRO A 214 -9.53 -4.65 -14.39
CA PRO A 214 -8.18 -4.78 -13.89
C PRO A 214 -7.51 -3.41 -13.69
N PHE A 215 -6.61 -3.29 -12.70
CA PHE A 215 -5.80 -2.09 -12.43
C PHE A 215 -6.58 -0.77 -12.20
N VAL A 216 -7.76 -0.80 -11.59
CA VAL A 216 -8.50 0.43 -11.20
C VAL A 216 -8.16 0.93 -9.78
N GLY A 217 -7.40 0.15 -9.03
CA GLY A 217 -7.02 0.40 -7.64
C GLY A 217 -5.83 1.35 -7.46
N PRO A 218 -5.37 1.55 -6.22
CA PRO A 218 -4.19 2.38 -5.92
C PRO A 218 -2.91 1.90 -6.62
N ALA A 219 -2.72 0.59 -6.76
CA ALA A 219 -1.59 0.02 -7.50
C ALA A 219 -1.71 0.28 -9.01
N GLY A 220 -2.94 0.23 -9.54
CA GLY A 220 -3.26 0.59 -10.92
C GLY A 220 -2.92 2.04 -11.26
N ARG A 221 -3.34 3.00 -10.43
CA ARG A 221 -2.98 4.42 -10.63
C ARG A 221 -1.47 4.66 -10.65
N LYS A 222 -0.70 3.93 -9.84
CA LYS A 222 0.77 4.01 -9.89
C LYS A 222 1.34 3.40 -11.16
N PHE A 223 0.76 2.32 -11.63
CA PHE A 223 1.13 1.71 -12.90
C PHE A 223 0.83 2.66 -14.07
N ASP A 224 -0.34 3.28 -14.10
CA ASP A 224 -0.73 4.26 -15.13
C ASP A 224 0.22 5.47 -15.12
N ALA A 225 0.59 5.98 -13.94
CA ALA A 225 1.58 7.05 -13.80
C ALA A 225 2.96 6.65 -14.36
N ALA A 226 3.40 5.42 -14.09
CA ALA A 226 4.67 4.91 -14.61
C ALA A 226 4.64 4.69 -16.13
N LEU A 227 3.51 4.27 -16.71
CA LEU A 227 3.33 4.20 -18.16
C LEU A 227 3.42 5.59 -18.79
N ALA A 228 2.71 6.57 -18.22
CA ALA A 228 2.72 7.94 -18.70
C ALA A 228 4.13 8.56 -18.66
N GLU A 229 4.87 8.36 -17.56
CA GLU A 229 6.26 8.80 -17.41
C GLU A 229 7.20 8.14 -18.41
N ALA A 230 6.91 6.90 -18.80
CA ALA A 230 7.66 6.19 -19.82
C ALA A 230 7.26 6.55 -21.26
N GLY A 231 6.25 7.42 -21.44
CA GLY A 231 5.73 7.81 -22.74
C GLY A 231 4.83 6.76 -23.40
N ILE A 232 4.27 5.83 -22.63
CA ILE A 232 3.37 4.79 -23.12
C ILE A 232 1.92 5.20 -22.87
N ASP A 233 1.12 5.29 -23.93
CA ASP A 233 -0.32 5.49 -23.80
C ASP A 233 -1.00 4.23 -23.26
N ARG A 234 -1.62 4.34 -22.08
CA ARG A 234 -2.38 3.28 -21.41
C ARG A 234 -3.45 2.66 -22.31
N SER A 235 -4.04 3.41 -23.23
CA SER A 235 -5.09 2.94 -24.15
C SER A 235 -4.57 1.89 -25.14
N THR A 236 -3.26 1.86 -25.38
CA THR A 236 -2.59 0.93 -26.31
C THR A 236 -2.13 -0.37 -25.67
N VAL A 237 -2.33 -0.51 -24.35
CA VAL A 237 -1.81 -1.61 -23.52
C VAL A 237 -2.94 -2.54 -23.10
N TYR A 238 -2.73 -3.85 -23.29
CA TYR A 238 -3.60 -4.87 -22.71
C TYR A 238 -3.10 -5.24 -21.31
N VAL A 239 -3.94 -5.12 -20.29
CA VAL A 239 -3.58 -5.47 -18.91
C VAL A 239 -4.47 -6.58 -18.37
N THR A 240 -3.87 -7.51 -17.65
CA THR A 240 -4.58 -8.64 -17.04
C THR A 240 -3.86 -9.13 -15.80
N ASN A 241 -4.37 -10.17 -15.14
CA ASN A 241 -3.75 -10.80 -13.97
C ASN A 241 -3.53 -12.30 -14.18
N ALA A 242 -2.54 -12.88 -13.51
CA ALA A 242 -2.33 -14.34 -13.50
C ALA A 242 -3.55 -15.10 -12.98
N VAL A 243 -4.17 -14.61 -11.92
CA VAL A 243 -5.40 -15.14 -11.33
C VAL A 243 -6.55 -14.16 -11.58
N LYS A 244 -7.75 -14.66 -11.91
CA LYS A 244 -8.91 -13.82 -12.32
C LYS A 244 -9.92 -13.53 -11.21
N HIS A 245 -9.77 -14.14 -10.03
CA HIS A 245 -10.65 -13.93 -8.88
C HIS A 245 -9.85 -13.39 -7.71
N PHE A 246 -10.44 -12.47 -6.94
CA PHE A 246 -9.77 -11.88 -5.78
C PHE A 246 -9.73 -12.85 -4.60
N LYS A 247 -8.52 -13.24 -4.17
CA LYS A 247 -8.31 -13.97 -2.91
C LYS A 247 -8.13 -13.00 -1.75
N TRP A 248 -8.97 -13.15 -0.73
CA TRP A 248 -8.95 -12.28 0.44
C TRP A 248 -9.50 -12.97 1.69
N THR A 249 -9.19 -12.39 2.85
CA THR A 249 -9.79 -12.78 4.14
C THR A 249 -10.45 -11.56 4.80
N PRO A 250 -11.56 -11.75 5.53
CA PRO A 250 -12.20 -10.66 6.24
C PRO A 250 -11.31 -10.16 7.38
N LYS A 251 -11.20 -8.84 7.51
CA LYS A 251 -10.58 -8.18 8.67
C LYS A 251 -11.46 -7.00 9.08
N GLY A 252 -12.43 -7.27 9.95
CA GLY A 252 -13.51 -6.33 10.25
C GLY A 252 -14.28 -5.99 8.97
N LYS A 253 -14.38 -4.70 8.63
CA LYS A 253 -15.05 -4.22 7.41
C LYS A 253 -14.19 -4.25 6.14
N VAL A 254 -12.93 -4.68 6.24
CA VAL A 254 -11.96 -4.64 5.13
C VAL A 254 -11.72 -6.04 4.56
N ARG A 255 -11.67 -6.13 3.23
CA ARG A 255 -11.23 -7.33 2.51
C ARG A 255 -9.72 -7.34 2.38
N LEU A 256 -9.05 -8.12 3.22
CA LEU A 256 -7.59 -8.17 3.26
C LEU A 256 -7.06 -9.11 2.18
N HIS A 257 -6.35 -8.55 1.20
CA HIS A 257 -5.72 -9.29 0.11
C HIS A 257 -4.79 -10.42 0.63
N GLN A 258 -4.95 -11.62 0.08
CA GLN A 258 -4.09 -12.78 0.31
C GLN A 258 -3.44 -13.21 -0.99
N LYS A 259 -2.16 -13.59 -0.96
CA LYS A 259 -1.46 -14.06 -2.16
C LYS A 259 -2.10 -15.38 -2.67
N PRO A 260 -2.34 -15.54 -3.98
CA PRO A 260 -2.72 -16.82 -4.55
C PRO A 260 -1.67 -17.90 -4.28
N ASP A 261 -2.12 -19.13 -4.03
CA ASP A 261 -1.23 -20.28 -3.92
C ASP A 261 -0.98 -20.95 -5.27
N ASN A 262 -0.04 -21.90 -5.30
CA ASN A 262 0.37 -22.56 -6.53
C ASN A 262 -0.81 -23.27 -7.24
N PRO A 263 -1.65 -24.07 -6.54
CA PRO A 263 -2.82 -24.67 -7.18
C PRO A 263 -3.78 -23.66 -7.79
N GLU A 264 -4.03 -22.52 -7.15
CA GLU A 264 -4.89 -21.47 -7.70
C GLU A 264 -4.28 -20.82 -8.95
N ILE A 265 -2.96 -20.58 -8.94
CA ILE A 265 -2.24 -20.04 -10.10
C ILE A 265 -2.29 -21.04 -11.26
N ASP A 266 -2.03 -22.31 -10.98
CA ASP A 266 -1.98 -23.38 -11.98
C ASP A 266 -3.38 -23.63 -12.57
N ALA A 267 -4.45 -23.53 -11.76
CA ALA A 267 -5.84 -23.60 -12.21
C ALA A 267 -6.30 -22.36 -13.00
N CYS A 268 -5.69 -21.19 -12.80
CA CYS A 268 -6.05 -19.99 -13.55
C CYS A 268 -5.18 -19.79 -14.81
N ARG A 269 -4.02 -20.46 -14.88
CA ARG A 269 -3.06 -20.39 -15.98
C ARG A 269 -3.67 -20.53 -17.38
N PRO A 270 -4.62 -21.45 -17.65
CA PRO A 270 -5.21 -21.55 -18.99
C PRO A 270 -5.85 -20.26 -19.51
N TRP A 271 -6.39 -19.42 -18.62
CA TRP A 271 -7.00 -18.14 -19.00
C TRP A 271 -5.97 -17.12 -19.49
N VAL A 272 -4.88 -16.93 -18.73
CA VAL A 272 -3.84 -15.96 -19.12
C VAL A 272 -3.07 -16.43 -20.37
N LEU A 273 -2.94 -17.74 -20.58
CA LEU A 273 -2.39 -18.28 -21.83
C LEU A 273 -3.32 -18.06 -23.03
N ALA A 274 -4.64 -18.20 -22.84
CA ALA A 274 -5.61 -17.90 -23.89
C ALA A 274 -5.58 -16.41 -24.27
N GLU A 275 -5.50 -15.50 -23.30
CA GLU A 275 -5.32 -14.08 -23.58
C GLU A 275 -3.99 -13.80 -24.30
N LEU A 276 -2.89 -14.41 -23.86
CA LEU A 276 -1.59 -14.25 -24.51
C LEU A 276 -1.62 -14.74 -25.97
N ASN A 277 -2.30 -15.86 -26.23
CA ASN A 277 -2.47 -16.42 -27.57
C ASN A 277 -3.32 -15.53 -28.49
N GLN A 278 -4.29 -14.80 -27.93
CA GLN A 278 -5.11 -13.85 -28.70
C GLN A 278 -4.38 -12.53 -28.95
N ILE A 279 -3.70 -11.98 -27.94
CA ILE A 279 -3.02 -10.69 -28.04
C ILE A 279 -1.73 -10.76 -28.86
N LYS A 280 -0.95 -11.84 -28.71
CA LYS A 280 0.38 -12.02 -29.35
C LYS A 280 1.24 -10.75 -29.27
N PRO A 281 1.53 -10.25 -28.06
CA PRO A 281 2.21 -8.98 -27.88
C PRO A 281 3.67 -9.05 -28.32
N ASP A 282 4.21 -7.92 -28.79
CA ASP A 282 5.65 -7.77 -29.02
C ASP A 282 6.41 -7.73 -27.69
N ILE A 283 5.82 -7.07 -26.68
CA ILE A 283 6.40 -6.87 -25.35
C ILE A 283 5.43 -7.39 -24.28
N LEU A 284 5.94 -8.28 -23.43
CA LEU A 284 5.21 -8.84 -22.30
C LEU A 284 5.87 -8.43 -20.98
N ILE A 285 5.13 -7.74 -20.12
CA ILE A 285 5.61 -7.26 -18.82
C ILE A 285 4.96 -8.06 -17.70
N LEU A 286 5.77 -8.67 -16.85
CA LEU A 286 5.36 -9.52 -15.73
C LEU A 286 5.60 -8.79 -14.41
N LEU A 287 4.51 -8.46 -13.71
CA LEU A 287 4.55 -7.71 -12.46
C LEU A 287 4.59 -8.68 -11.27
N GLY A 288 5.80 -9.04 -10.85
CA GLY A 288 6.07 -9.86 -9.68
C GLY A 288 6.10 -11.37 -9.96
N GLY A 289 6.38 -12.13 -8.90
CA GLY A 289 6.69 -13.56 -9.01
C GLY A 289 5.49 -14.43 -9.38
N THR A 290 4.28 -13.99 -9.04
CA THR A 290 3.05 -14.72 -9.38
C THR A 290 2.75 -14.66 -10.88
N ALA A 291 2.90 -13.47 -11.49
CA ALA A 291 2.81 -13.30 -12.94
C ALA A 291 3.85 -14.16 -13.67
N ALA A 292 5.11 -14.11 -13.22
CA ALA A 292 6.18 -14.95 -13.77
C ALA A 292 5.85 -16.45 -13.70
N ARG A 293 5.49 -16.94 -12.50
CA ARG A 293 5.11 -18.35 -12.32
C ARG A 293 3.98 -18.77 -13.24
N SER A 294 2.97 -17.92 -13.39
CA SER A 294 1.78 -18.23 -14.19
C SER A 294 2.10 -18.52 -15.66
N LEU A 295 3.18 -17.98 -16.21
CA LEU A 295 3.59 -18.19 -17.60
C LEU A 295 4.79 -19.13 -17.76
N PHE A 296 5.75 -19.10 -16.85
CA PHE A 296 6.91 -20.00 -16.88
C PHE A 296 6.66 -21.39 -16.28
N GLY A 297 5.57 -21.57 -15.52
CA GLY A 297 5.23 -22.84 -14.86
C GLY A 297 6.09 -23.16 -13.63
N LYS A 298 7.04 -22.29 -13.30
CA LYS A 298 7.94 -22.41 -12.14
C LYS A 298 8.15 -21.06 -11.46
N SER A 299 8.42 -21.10 -10.16
CA SER A 299 8.71 -19.88 -9.39
C SER A 299 10.02 -19.25 -9.87
N MET A 300 10.03 -17.93 -9.99
CA MET A 300 11.21 -17.14 -10.34
C MET A 300 11.49 -16.10 -9.25
N GLU A 301 12.75 -15.95 -8.88
CA GLU A 301 13.18 -14.88 -7.96
C GLU A 301 13.23 -13.54 -8.69
N VAL A 302 12.19 -12.74 -8.54
CA VAL A 302 12.04 -11.43 -9.23
C VAL A 302 13.23 -10.51 -8.99
N THR A 303 13.78 -10.48 -7.78
CA THR A 303 14.90 -9.61 -7.42
C THR A 303 16.20 -9.99 -8.13
N LYS A 304 16.40 -11.27 -8.47
CA LYS A 304 17.58 -11.76 -9.20
C LYS A 304 17.40 -11.70 -10.72
N HIS A 305 16.17 -11.84 -11.20
CA HIS A 305 15.84 -11.94 -12.63
C HIS A 305 15.09 -10.71 -13.16
N ARG A 306 15.21 -9.56 -12.48
CA ARG A 306 14.59 -8.31 -12.93
C ARG A 306 15.20 -7.85 -14.26
N GLY A 307 14.35 -7.37 -15.16
CA GLY A 307 14.74 -6.89 -16.49
C GLY A 307 14.33 -7.87 -17.59
N LEU A 308 15.13 -7.94 -18.65
CA LEU A 308 14.85 -8.82 -19.79
C LEU A 308 15.03 -10.29 -19.42
N VAL A 309 14.05 -11.11 -19.79
CA VAL A 309 14.05 -12.56 -19.62
C VAL A 309 13.98 -13.21 -21.00
N ASP A 310 14.87 -14.16 -21.25
CA ASP A 310 14.86 -14.93 -22.50
C ASP A 310 13.70 -15.93 -22.51
N ALA A 311 12.65 -15.59 -23.28
CA ALA A 311 11.41 -16.36 -23.38
C ALA A 311 10.67 -16.09 -24.71
N PRO A 312 11.30 -16.39 -25.86
CA PRO A 312 10.76 -16.05 -27.19
C PRO A 312 9.44 -16.75 -27.52
N HIS A 313 9.10 -17.83 -26.80
CA HIS A 313 7.82 -18.53 -26.94
C HIS A 313 6.65 -17.77 -26.29
N LEU A 314 6.90 -16.73 -25.49
CA LEU A 314 5.87 -15.90 -24.87
C LEU A 314 5.66 -14.58 -25.61
N ALA A 315 6.74 -13.89 -25.98
CA ALA A 315 6.72 -12.63 -26.72
C ALA A 315 8.13 -12.33 -27.29
N GLY A 316 8.23 -11.35 -28.21
CA GLY A 316 9.52 -10.90 -28.73
C GLY A 316 10.44 -10.33 -27.65
N LYS A 317 9.87 -9.66 -26.63
CA LYS A 317 10.57 -9.21 -25.43
C LYS A 317 9.74 -9.54 -24.19
N VAL A 318 10.34 -10.22 -23.22
CA VAL A 318 9.71 -10.49 -21.92
C VAL A 318 10.46 -9.74 -20.84
N ILE A 319 9.72 -9.01 -20.00
CA ILE A 319 10.28 -8.15 -18.96
C ILE A 319 9.70 -8.54 -17.62
N LEU A 320 10.57 -8.91 -16.67
CA LEU A 320 10.18 -9.22 -15.30
C LEU A 320 10.51 -8.03 -14.39
N THR A 321 9.52 -7.55 -13.64
CA THR A 321 9.70 -6.43 -12.73
C THR A 321 8.93 -6.63 -11.43
N VAL A 322 9.18 -5.76 -10.44
CA VAL A 322 8.46 -5.79 -9.16
C VAL A 322 7.01 -5.32 -9.35
N HIS A 323 6.08 -5.85 -8.57
CA HIS A 323 4.68 -5.43 -8.64
C HIS A 323 4.50 -4.00 -8.08
N PRO A 324 3.69 -3.10 -8.68
CA PRO A 324 3.51 -1.72 -8.21
C PRO A 324 3.06 -1.59 -6.73
N SER A 325 2.36 -2.61 -6.21
CA SER A 325 1.98 -2.66 -4.79
C SER A 325 3.18 -2.79 -3.84
N TYR A 326 4.31 -3.34 -4.29
CA TYR A 326 5.56 -3.33 -3.53
C TYR A 326 6.04 -1.89 -3.31
N LEU A 327 5.97 -1.04 -4.34
CA LEU A 327 6.33 0.38 -4.27
C LEU A 327 5.41 1.18 -3.33
N LEU A 328 4.23 0.68 -2.98
CA LEU A 328 3.35 1.29 -1.96
C LEU A 328 3.75 0.91 -0.53
N ARG A 329 4.49 -0.19 -0.35
CA ARG A 329 4.82 -0.78 0.95
C ARG A 329 6.24 -0.44 1.43
N ILE A 330 7.07 0.20 0.60
CA ILE A 330 8.41 0.65 0.99
C ILE A 330 8.26 1.84 1.97
N PRO A 331 8.72 1.71 3.23
CA PRO A 331 8.60 2.77 4.23
C PRO A 331 9.64 3.89 4.03
N ASP A 332 10.82 3.54 3.52
CA ASP A 332 11.92 4.47 3.25
C ASP A 332 11.65 5.27 1.96
N PRO A 333 11.52 6.60 2.01
CA PRO A 333 11.27 7.44 0.85
C PRO A 333 12.35 7.35 -0.24
N LEU A 334 13.63 7.33 0.13
CA LEU A 334 14.73 7.29 -0.83
C LEU A 334 14.77 5.94 -1.55
N LYS A 335 14.60 4.85 -0.79
CA LYS A 335 14.50 3.51 -1.38
C LYS A 335 13.28 3.38 -2.29
N LYS A 336 12.16 4.01 -1.93
CA LYS A 336 10.93 3.99 -2.72
C LYS A 336 11.09 4.73 -4.05
N GLU A 337 11.75 5.89 -4.03
CA GLU A 337 12.07 6.65 -5.25
C GLU A 337 13.03 5.88 -6.15
N HIS A 338 14.10 5.30 -5.58
CA HIS A 338 15.04 4.47 -6.32
C HIS A 338 14.37 3.24 -6.97
N GLU A 339 13.51 2.53 -6.23
CA GLU A 339 12.78 1.37 -6.77
C GLU A 339 11.74 1.75 -7.83
N TYR A 340 11.15 2.94 -7.71
CA TYR A 340 10.24 3.50 -8.70
C TYR A 340 10.98 3.90 -9.98
N ALA A 341 12.14 4.56 -9.87
CA ALA A 341 13.00 4.86 -11.03
C ALA A 341 13.46 3.58 -11.74
N ASN A 342 13.81 2.54 -10.98
CA ASN A 342 14.11 1.20 -11.52
C ASN A 342 12.87 0.53 -12.12
N PHE A 343 11.66 0.85 -11.66
CA PHE A 343 10.42 0.32 -12.21
C PHE A 343 10.13 0.97 -13.58
N VAL A 344 10.31 2.28 -13.70
CA VAL A 344 10.16 2.99 -14.99
C VAL A 344 11.27 2.59 -15.97
N SER A 345 12.53 2.50 -15.50
CA SER A 345 13.69 2.22 -16.35
C SER A 345 13.87 0.73 -16.68
N GLY A 346 13.73 -0.14 -15.66
CA GLY A 346 13.96 -1.58 -15.76
C GLY A 346 12.79 -2.37 -16.35
N SER A 347 11.59 -1.77 -16.45
CA SER A 347 10.46 -2.37 -17.18
C SER A 347 10.61 -2.24 -18.70
N GLY A 348 11.76 -1.75 -19.21
CA GLY A 348 11.96 -1.47 -20.64
C GLY A 348 10.91 -0.54 -21.24
N MET A 349 10.21 0.20 -20.38
CA MET A 349 9.10 1.07 -20.76
C MET A 349 9.59 2.37 -21.41
N ARG A 350 10.84 2.78 -21.16
CA ARG A 350 11.47 3.85 -21.94
C ARG A 350 11.49 3.44 -23.39
N SER A 351 10.66 4.11 -24.19
CA SER A 351 10.68 4.10 -25.64
C SER A 351 12.13 4.19 -26.13
N ARG A 352 12.66 3.09 -26.64
CA ARG A 352 13.51 3.14 -27.83
C ARG A 352 12.62 2.79 -29.02
N TYR A 353 11.64 3.64 -29.30
CA TYR A 353 11.16 3.84 -30.66
C TYR A 353 12.11 4.85 -31.32
N ASP A 354 13.31 4.39 -31.65
CA ASP A 354 14.20 5.04 -32.59
C ASP A 354 14.95 3.91 -33.32
N GLY A 355 14.61 3.72 -34.60
CA GLY A 355 15.28 2.80 -35.53
C GLY A 355 14.55 1.50 -35.79
#